data_AF-A0A512JCU3-F1
#
_entry.id   AF-A0A512JCU3-F1
#
_cell.length_a   1.000
_cell.length_b   1.000
_cell.length_c   1.000
_cell.angle_alpha   90.00
_cell.angle_beta   90.00
_cell.angle_gamma   90.00
#
_symmetry.space_group_name_H-M   'P 1'
#
loop_
_entity.id
_entity.type
_entity.pdbx_description
1 polymer ?
#
loop_
_entity_poly.entity_id
_entity_poly.type
_entity_poly.pdbx_seq_one_letter_code
_entity_poly.pdbx_strand_id
1 'polypeptide(L)'
;MGSVSRVELSAEAYPVFDIAAGAIAFPFQYADDEWTDLGALTIPQYPEGEPSVRVWAQGFVASCPTDTLSLLKDLNAGVGGTIAYQGREDEGTQSPSETLSLRMGSCRDLATLFVEAVRSLGFGARVVSGYLHDPSRTLLGSADAGATHA
;
A
#
# COMPACT_ATOMS: atom_id res chain seq x y z
N MET A 1 -35.45 -1.61 -24.39
CA MET A 1 -34.98 -2.71 -23.53
C MET A 1 -33.69 -2.25 -22.88
N GLY A 2 -33.71 -1.94 -21.58
CA GLY A 2 -32.52 -1.58 -20.82
C GLY A 2 -31.81 -2.85 -20.35
N SER A 3 -30.54 -3.02 -20.72
CA SER A 3 -29.71 -4.10 -20.18
C SER A 3 -29.36 -3.76 -18.73
N VAL A 4 -29.70 -4.65 -17.80
CA VAL A 4 -29.26 -4.57 -16.39
C VAL A 4 -28.16 -5.60 -16.22
N SER A 5 -26.98 -5.15 -15.84
CA SER A 5 -25.85 -6.01 -15.45
C SER A 5 -25.76 -6.06 -13.93
N ARG A 6 -25.74 -7.28 -13.37
CA ARG A 6 -25.58 -7.52 -11.94
C ARG A 6 -24.15 -7.96 -11.68
N VAL A 7 -23.41 -7.18 -10.89
CA VAL A 7 -22.07 -7.55 -10.43
C VAL A 7 -22.22 -8.29 -9.11
N GLU A 8 -21.78 -9.55 -9.05
CA GLU A 8 -21.68 -10.30 -7.80
C GLU A 8 -20.26 -10.15 -7.25
N LEU A 9 -20.14 -9.62 -6.04
CA LEU A 9 -18.87 -9.38 -5.35
C LEU A 9 -18.76 -10.37 -4.18
N SER A 10 -17.76 -11.24 -4.23
CA SER A 10 -17.40 -12.14 -3.14
C SER A 10 -15.95 -11.89 -2.74
N ALA A 11 -15.69 -11.61 -1.47
CA ALA A 11 -14.36 -11.58 -0.88
C ALA A 11 -14.33 -12.53 0.32
N GLU A 12 -13.26 -13.32 0.47
CA GLU A 12 -13.05 -14.12 1.67
C GLU A 12 -12.79 -13.20 2.87
N ALA A 13 -13.43 -13.50 4.00
CA ALA A 13 -13.27 -12.71 5.22
C ALA A 13 -11.83 -12.79 5.80
N TYR A 14 -11.08 -13.84 5.44
CA TYR A 14 -9.72 -14.11 5.93
C TYR A 14 -8.84 -14.65 4.79
N PRO A 15 -8.39 -13.80 3.85
CA PRO A 15 -7.57 -14.25 2.74
C PRO A 15 -6.24 -14.80 3.26
N VAL A 16 -5.82 -15.94 2.71
CA VAL A 16 -4.45 -16.44 2.86
C VAL A 16 -3.57 -15.66 1.88
N PHE A 17 -2.58 -14.94 2.40
CA PHE A 17 -1.60 -14.24 1.57
C PHE A 17 -0.44 -15.19 1.25
N ASP A 18 -0.43 -15.74 0.04
CA ASP A 18 0.66 -16.59 -0.42
C ASP A 18 1.94 -15.76 -0.61
N ILE A 19 3.02 -16.16 0.07
CA ILE A 19 4.36 -15.62 -0.13
C ILE A 19 5.24 -16.72 -0.72
N ALA A 20 5.96 -16.40 -1.79
CA ALA A 20 6.92 -17.31 -2.41
C ALA A 20 7.95 -17.80 -1.39
N ALA A 21 8.35 -19.07 -1.46
CA ALA A 21 9.22 -19.68 -0.46
C ALA A 21 10.54 -18.92 -0.24
N GLY A 22 11.13 -18.36 -1.31
CA GLY A 22 12.35 -17.55 -1.26
C GLY A 22 12.17 -16.15 -0.63
N ALA A 23 10.93 -15.69 -0.47
CA ALA A 23 10.57 -14.37 0.04
C ALA A 23 9.94 -14.41 1.44
N ILE A 24 9.87 -15.57 2.10
CA ILE A 24 9.30 -15.71 3.46
C ILE A 24 10.07 -14.86 4.49
N ALA A 25 11.38 -14.71 4.29
CA ALA A 25 12.28 -14.02 5.21
C ALA A 25 12.97 -12.83 4.51
N PHE A 26 12.79 -11.64 5.04
CA PHE A 26 13.48 -10.41 4.63
C PHE A 26 14.85 -10.30 5.35
N PRO A 27 15.94 -9.90 4.66
CA PRO A 27 16.01 -9.58 3.23
C PRO A 27 16.06 -10.84 2.35
N PHE A 28 15.45 -10.75 1.16
CA PHE A 28 15.55 -11.74 0.10
C PHE A 28 15.99 -11.08 -1.22
N GLN A 29 16.32 -11.90 -2.22
CA GLN A 29 16.65 -11.46 -3.57
C GLN A 29 15.65 -12.08 -4.55
N TYR A 30 15.23 -11.29 -5.54
CA TYR A 30 14.49 -11.80 -6.68
C TYR A 30 15.39 -12.72 -7.51
N ALA A 31 14.81 -13.77 -8.10
CA ALA A 31 15.52 -14.56 -9.09
C ALA A 31 15.81 -13.71 -10.34
N ASP A 32 16.82 -14.09 -11.15
CA ASP A 32 17.26 -13.28 -12.30
C ASP A 32 16.14 -13.04 -13.34
N ASP A 33 15.28 -14.05 -13.54
CA ASP A 33 14.10 -13.98 -14.39
C ASP A 33 13.04 -13.04 -13.81
N GLU A 34 12.74 -13.16 -12.52
CA GLU A 34 11.83 -12.25 -11.82
C GLU A 34 12.34 -10.81 -11.82
N TRP A 35 13.65 -10.60 -11.66
CA TRP A 35 14.26 -9.28 -11.65
C TRP A 35 14.11 -8.56 -12.98
N THR A 36 14.13 -9.30 -14.09
CA THR A 36 13.92 -8.76 -15.44
C THR A 36 12.54 -8.12 -15.56
N ASP A 37 11.52 -8.73 -14.95
CA ASP A 37 10.13 -8.27 -15.04
C ASP A 37 9.76 -7.29 -13.91
N LEU A 38 10.25 -7.54 -12.69
CA LEU A 38 9.83 -6.85 -11.47
C LEU A 38 10.81 -5.78 -10.99
N GLY A 39 12.05 -5.79 -11.45
CA GLY A 39 13.10 -4.88 -10.97
C GLY A 39 12.74 -3.40 -11.16
N ALA A 40 12.00 -3.06 -12.21
CA ALA A 40 11.50 -1.69 -12.41
C ALA A 40 10.54 -1.23 -11.29
N LEU A 41 9.84 -2.15 -10.64
CA LEU A 41 8.90 -1.86 -9.56
C LEU A 41 9.59 -1.55 -8.22
N THR A 42 10.89 -1.85 -8.09
CA THR A 42 11.67 -1.57 -6.87
C THR A 42 12.21 -0.14 -6.83
N ILE A 43 12.11 0.61 -7.94
CA ILE A 43 12.72 1.93 -8.08
C ILE A 43 11.86 3.00 -7.37
N PRO A 44 12.39 3.70 -6.34
CA PRO A 44 11.68 4.81 -5.71
C PRO A 44 11.37 5.92 -6.71
N GLN A 45 10.16 6.47 -6.62
CA GLN A 45 9.70 7.57 -7.46
C GLN A 45 9.96 8.95 -6.84
N TYR A 46 10.27 9.00 -5.54
CA TYR A 46 10.59 10.23 -4.80
C TYR A 46 12.02 10.19 -4.24
N PRO A 47 13.06 10.31 -5.09
CA PRO A 47 14.46 10.12 -4.68
C PRO A 47 14.94 11.13 -3.64
N GLU A 48 14.43 12.36 -3.65
CA GLU A 48 14.87 13.39 -2.68
C GLU A 48 14.34 13.14 -1.26
N GLY A 49 13.16 12.52 -1.13
CA GLY A 49 12.56 12.15 0.16
C GLY A 49 12.94 10.75 0.63
N GLU A 50 13.61 9.98 -0.23
CA GLU A 50 13.94 8.57 -0.01
C GLU A 50 14.67 8.29 1.32
N PRO A 51 15.68 9.09 1.75
CA PRO A 51 16.41 8.78 2.98
C PRO A 51 15.54 8.80 4.25
N SER A 52 14.59 9.74 4.36
CA SER A 52 13.73 9.83 5.55
C SER A 52 12.69 8.71 5.58
N VAL A 53 12.14 8.38 4.41
CA VAL A 53 11.21 7.26 4.22
C VAL A 53 11.90 5.93 4.51
N ARG A 54 13.13 5.76 4.04
CA ARG A 54 13.97 4.59 4.31
C ARG A 54 14.22 4.40 5.79
N VAL A 55 14.64 5.46 6.49
CA VAL A 55 14.88 5.41 7.94
C VAL A 55 13.60 5.03 8.69
N TRP A 56 12.46 5.60 8.30
CA TRP A 56 11.16 5.25 8.88
C TRP A 56 10.81 3.78 8.63
N ALA A 57 10.96 3.30 7.39
CA ALA A 57 10.66 1.92 7.01
C ALA A 57 11.58 0.90 7.69
N GLN A 58 12.88 1.22 7.83
CA GLN A 58 13.85 0.39 8.55
C GLN A 58 13.50 0.21 10.03
N GLY A 59 12.78 1.16 10.64
CA GLY A 59 12.30 1.04 12.02
C GLY A 59 11.36 -0.14 12.27
N PHE A 60 10.76 -0.70 11.21
CA PHE A 60 9.87 -1.86 11.29
C PHE A 60 10.60 -3.20 11.07
N VAL A 61 11.87 -3.19 10.67
CA VAL A 61 12.67 -4.41 10.52
C VAL A 61 13.10 -4.90 11.90
N ALA A 62 12.38 -5.88 12.44
CA ALA A 62 12.56 -6.35 13.82
C ALA A 62 13.90 -7.07 14.05
N SER A 63 14.36 -7.84 13.06
CA SER A 63 15.63 -8.60 13.09
C SER A 63 16.11 -8.96 11.68
N CYS A 64 17.27 -9.59 11.55
CA CYS A 64 17.77 -10.08 10.27
C CYS A 64 18.07 -11.58 10.39
N PRO A 65 17.22 -12.48 9.85
CA PRO A 65 16.04 -12.19 9.03
C PRO A 65 14.77 -11.79 9.82
N THR A 66 13.87 -11.04 9.18
CA THR A 66 12.49 -10.76 9.64
C THR A 66 11.48 -11.48 8.76
N ASP A 67 10.37 -11.97 9.31
CA ASP A 67 9.25 -12.52 8.52
C ASP A 67 8.65 -11.44 7.60
N THR A 68 8.62 -11.68 6.29
CA THR A 68 8.22 -10.69 5.29
C THR A 68 6.76 -10.27 5.44
N LEU A 69 5.85 -11.22 5.71
CA LEU A 69 4.43 -10.90 5.88
C LEU A 69 4.22 -9.99 7.09
N SER A 70 4.92 -10.30 8.19
CA SER A 70 4.88 -9.53 9.42
C SER A 70 5.42 -8.11 9.18
N LEU A 71 6.57 -7.96 8.51
CA LEU A 71 7.11 -6.65 8.14
C LEU A 71 6.13 -5.81 7.32
N LEU A 72 5.50 -6.39 6.30
CA LEU A 72 4.53 -5.68 5.46
C LEU A 72 3.27 -5.29 6.25
N LYS A 73 2.80 -6.17 7.14
CA LYS A 73 1.68 -5.88 8.05
C LYS A 73 2.02 -4.75 9.02
N ASP A 74 3.21 -4.77 9.59
CA ASP A 74 3.67 -3.77 10.55
C ASP A 74 3.86 -2.40 9.88
N LEU A 75 4.41 -2.36 8.65
CA LEU A 75 4.47 -1.15 7.84
C LEU A 75 3.07 -0.60 7.53
N ASN A 76 2.13 -1.45 7.13
CA ASN A 76 0.77 -1.05 6.82
C ASN A 76 0.06 -0.51 8.07
N ALA A 77 0.21 -1.18 9.21
CA ALA A 77 -0.29 -0.71 10.50
C ALA A 77 0.39 0.61 10.92
N GLY A 78 1.67 0.77 10.63
CA GLY A 78 2.43 2.01 10.84
C GLY A 78 1.83 3.18 10.07
N VAL A 79 1.55 3.02 8.78
CA VAL A 79 0.88 4.05 7.97
C VAL A 79 -0.50 4.37 8.55
N GLY A 80 -1.35 3.37 8.75
CA GLY A 80 -2.72 3.58 9.22
C GLY A 80 -2.84 4.10 10.66
N GLY A 81 -1.87 3.80 11.51
CA GLY A 81 -1.85 4.21 12.92
C GLY A 81 -1.19 5.56 13.18
N THR A 82 -0.30 6.03 12.29
CA THR A 82 0.46 7.28 12.50
C THR A 82 0.05 8.44 11.62
N ILE A 83 -0.65 8.19 10.50
CA ILE A 83 -1.06 9.20 9.54
C ILE A 83 -2.57 9.42 9.63
N ALA A 84 -2.99 10.64 9.98
CA ALA A 84 -4.39 11.02 10.02
C ALA A 84 -4.97 11.13 8.60
N TYR A 85 -6.14 10.54 8.38
CA TYR A 85 -6.84 10.69 7.10
C TYR A 85 -7.38 12.12 6.95
N GLN A 86 -7.02 12.78 5.85
CA GLN A 86 -7.60 14.04 5.41
C GLN A 86 -7.94 13.94 3.93
N GLY A 87 -9.24 14.10 3.60
CA GLY A 87 -9.64 14.34 2.22
C GLY A 87 -9.11 15.69 1.76
N ARG A 88 -8.30 15.70 0.70
CA ARG A 88 -7.81 16.92 0.04
C ARG A 88 -8.29 16.98 -1.40
N GLU A 89 -8.63 18.18 -1.84
CA GLU A 89 -9.04 18.49 -3.21
C GLU A 89 -7.82 18.87 -4.09
N ASP A 90 -6.65 19.04 -3.49
CA ASP A 90 -5.43 19.43 -4.19
C ASP A 90 -5.04 18.39 -5.27
N GLU A 91 -4.63 18.91 -6.42
CA GLU A 91 -4.14 18.09 -7.53
C GLU A 91 -2.83 17.38 -7.15
N GLY A 92 -2.65 16.16 -7.67
CA GLY A 92 -1.46 15.34 -7.42
C GLY A 92 -1.51 14.54 -6.12
N THR A 93 -0.34 14.03 -5.74
CA THR A 93 -0.12 13.22 -4.53
C THR A 93 0.97 13.90 -3.71
N GLN A 94 0.71 14.05 -2.41
CA GLN A 94 1.68 14.51 -1.44
C GLN A 94 2.90 13.58 -1.42
N SER A 95 4.10 14.15 -1.30
CA SER A 95 5.31 13.30 -1.25
C SER A 95 5.33 12.44 0.03
N PRO A 96 5.89 11.22 0.00
CA PRO A 96 5.99 10.37 1.19
C PRO A 96 6.67 11.06 2.39
N SER A 97 7.74 11.81 2.14
CA SER A 97 8.47 12.57 3.16
C SER A 97 7.61 13.68 3.78
N GLU A 98 6.78 14.34 2.98
CA GLU A 98 5.84 15.35 3.46
C GLU A 98 4.70 14.69 4.26
N THR A 99 4.18 13.55 3.81
CA THR A 99 3.19 12.76 4.56
C THR A 99 3.69 12.33 5.93
N LEU A 100 4.94 11.84 6.03
CA LEU A 100 5.55 11.54 7.32
C LEU A 100 5.71 12.78 8.22
N SER A 101 6.04 13.92 7.62
CA SER A 101 6.26 15.17 8.36
C SER A 101 4.96 15.78 8.88
N LEU A 102 3.93 15.82 8.04
CA LEU A 102 2.60 16.35 8.37
C LEU A 102 1.78 15.38 9.23
N ARG A 103 2.08 14.08 9.15
CA ARG A 103 1.28 13.00 9.74
C ARG A 103 -0.17 13.05 9.30
N MET A 104 -0.40 13.46 8.06
CA MET A 104 -1.72 13.65 7.50
C MET A 104 -1.68 13.46 5.98
N GLY A 105 -2.73 12.85 5.42
CA GLY A 105 -2.87 12.67 3.97
C GLY A 105 -4.17 12.00 3.58
N SER A 106 -4.46 12.01 2.28
CA SER A 106 -5.58 11.28 1.68
C SER A 106 -5.20 9.84 1.33
N CYS A 107 -6.17 9.02 0.87
CA CYS A 107 -5.92 7.62 0.52
C CYS A 107 -4.74 7.44 -0.44
N ARG A 108 -4.63 8.30 -1.46
CA ARG A 108 -3.53 8.28 -2.43
C ARG A 108 -2.17 8.55 -1.78
N ASP A 109 -2.13 9.41 -0.77
CA ASP A 109 -0.90 9.83 -0.09
C ASP A 109 -0.41 8.72 0.84
N LEU A 110 -1.35 8.05 1.53
CA LEU A 110 -1.07 6.87 2.35
C LEU A 110 -0.58 5.70 1.50
N ALA A 111 -1.25 5.42 0.37
CA ALA A 111 -0.85 4.38 -0.57
C ALA A 111 0.55 4.65 -1.14
N THR A 112 0.83 5.91 -1.50
CA THR A 112 2.14 6.32 -2.01
C THR A 112 3.22 6.22 -0.93
N LEU A 113 2.93 6.62 0.31
CA LEU A 113 3.87 6.44 1.43
C LEU A 113 4.21 4.95 1.63
N PHE A 114 3.21 4.08 1.64
CA PHE A 114 3.44 2.64 1.81
C PHE A 114 4.30 2.07 0.68
N VAL A 115 3.96 2.37 -0.58
CA VAL A 115 4.68 1.87 -1.77
C VAL A 115 6.13 2.36 -1.78
N GLU A 116 6.38 3.62 -1.46
CA GLU A 116 7.74 4.17 -1.42
C GLU A 116 8.54 3.64 -0.24
N ALA A 117 7.90 3.38 0.91
CA ALA A 117 8.52 2.72 2.06
C ALA A 117 9.00 1.31 1.71
N VAL A 118 8.16 0.47 1.09
CA VAL A 118 8.58 -0.89 0.72
C VAL A 118 9.61 -0.88 -0.42
N ARG A 119 9.54 0.05 -1.39
CA ARG A 119 10.57 0.23 -2.41
C ARG A 119 11.93 0.59 -1.82
N SER A 120 11.96 1.45 -0.80
CA SER A 120 13.21 1.77 -0.08
C SER A 120 13.87 0.54 0.54
N LEU A 121 13.08 -0.47 0.90
CA LEU A 121 13.54 -1.75 1.44
C LEU A 121 13.87 -2.79 0.34
N GLY A 122 13.65 -2.46 -0.94
CA GLY A 122 13.97 -3.33 -2.07
C GLY A 122 12.79 -4.17 -2.60
N PHE A 123 11.58 -3.94 -2.12
CA PHE A 123 10.38 -4.63 -2.64
C PHE A 123 9.90 -3.98 -3.93
N GLY A 124 9.49 -4.80 -4.89
CA GLY A 124 8.74 -4.36 -6.06
C GLY A 124 7.30 -4.04 -5.67
N ALA A 125 6.87 -2.79 -5.88
CA ALA A 125 5.52 -2.36 -5.53
C ALA A 125 4.95 -1.37 -6.56
N ARG A 126 3.62 -1.23 -6.60
CA ARG A 126 2.90 -0.23 -7.40
C ARG A 126 1.60 0.19 -6.70
N VAL A 127 1.19 1.42 -6.91
CA VAL A 127 -0.15 1.90 -6.50
C VAL A 127 -1.18 1.41 -7.53
N VAL A 128 -2.35 0.98 -7.06
CA VAL A 128 -3.46 0.53 -7.91
C VAL A 128 -4.74 1.23 -7.45
N SER A 129 -5.52 1.78 -8.38
CA SER A 129 -6.81 2.37 -8.04
C SER A 129 -7.99 1.47 -8.41
N GLY A 130 -9.05 1.56 -7.63
CA GLY A 130 -10.27 0.78 -7.79
C GLY A 130 -11.47 1.40 -7.07
N TYR A 131 -12.57 0.67 -7.03
CA TYR A 131 -13.76 1.07 -6.28
C TYR A 131 -13.85 0.22 -5.01
N LEU A 132 -13.96 0.88 -3.86
CA LEU A 132 -14.23 0.18 -2.61
C LEU A 132 -15.75 0.01 -2.47
N HIS A 133 -16.21 -1.25 -2.46
CA HIS A 133 -17.59 -1.56 -2.12
C HIS A 133 -17.66 -2.02 -0.67
N ASP A 134 -18.30 -1.23 0.19
CA ASP A 134 -18.58 -1.60 1.58
C ASP A 134 -20.04 -2.07 1.71
N PRO A 135 -20.31 -3.38 1.76
CA PRO A 135 -21.67 -3.90 1.92
C PRO A 135 -22.29 -3.52 3.29
N SER A 136 -21.47 -3.23 4.30
CA SER A 136 -21.89 -2.84 5.66
C SER A 136 -22.43 -1.41 5.71
N ARG A 137 -21.93 -0.50 4.87
CA ARG A 137 -22.45 0.87 4.73
C ARG A 137 -23.83 0.93 4.07
N THR A 138 -24.21 -0.11 3.32
CA THR A 138 -25.53 -0.19 2.67
C THR A 138 -26.66 -0.35 3.70
N LEU A 139 -26.38 -0.91 4.87
CA LEU A 139 -27.37 -1.09 5.95
C LEU A 139 -27.71 0.19 6.72
N LEU A 140 -26.87 1.24 6.64
CA LEU A 140 -27.06 2.49 7.39
C LEU A 140 -27.63 3.66 6.56
N GLY A 141 -27.97 3.45 5.29
CA GLY A 141 -28.70 4.44 4.49
C GLY A 141 -27.96 5.75 4.21
N SER A 142 -26.62 5.76 4.16
CA SER A 142 -25.87 6.90 3.62
C SER A 142 -25.54 6.66 2.15
N ALA A 143 -26.04 7.51 1.27
CA ALA A 143 -25.68 7.53 -0.14
C ALA A 143 -24.23 8.03 -0.33
N ASP A 144 -23.29 7.10 -0.35
CA ASP A 144 -21.93 7.32 -0.89
C ASP A 144 -21.49 6.06 -1.67
N ALA A 145 -22.36 5.61 -2.57
CA ALA A 145 -22.12 4.48 -3.46
C ALA A 145 -21.19 4.93 -4.60
N GLY A 146 -19.90 5.13 -4.33
CA GLY A 146 -18.95 5.45 -5.39
C GLY A 146 -17.66 6.15 -5.01
N ALA A 147 -17.16 6.05 -3.78
CA ALA A 147 -15.84 6.57 -3.46
C ALA A 147 -14.75 5.74 -4.18
N THR A 148 -14.11 6.33 -5.19
CA THR A 148 -12.90 5.80 -5.83
C THR A 148 -11.80 5.69 -4.77
N HIS A 149 -11.27 4.49 -4.57
CA HIS A 149 -10.23 4.22 -3.58
C HIS A 149 -8.94 3.86 -4.34
N ALA A 150 -7.83 4.51 -4.00
CA ALA A 150 -6.50 4.14 -4.48
C ALA A 150 -5.78 3.21 -3.49
#